data_AF-A0A2I0TY01-F1
#
_entry.id   AF-A0A2I0TY01-F1
#
_cell.length_a   1.000
_cell.length_b   1.000
_cell.length_c   1.000
_cell.angle_alpha   90.00
_cell.angle_beta   90.00
_cell.angle_gamma   90.00
#
_symmetry.space_group_name_H-M   'P 1'
#
loop_
_entity.id
_entity.type
_entity.pdbx_description
1 polymer ?
#
loop_
_entity_poly.entity_id
_entity_poly.type
_entity_poly.pdbx_seq_one_letter_code
_entity_poly.pdbx_strand_id
1 'polypeptide(L)' 'MVIHIGLSVRSLGGGFGLFFIFAAFATLTVAILLVMEGLSAFLHALRLHWIEFQNKFYTGTGFKFLPFSFDTIREGRFDD' A
#
# COMPACT_ATOMS: atom_id res chain seq x y z
N MET A 1 -0.02 24.72 1.58
CA MET A 1 0.80 25.22 2.69
C MET A 1 2.31 25.14 2.43
N VAL A 2 2.86 24.11 1.73
CA VAL A 2 4.30 24.05 1.38
C VAL A 2 4.63 24.69 0.02
N ILE A 3 3.76 24.51 -0.99
CA ILE A 3 3.99 25.03 -2.35
C ILE A 3 3.95 26.57 -2.41
N HIS A 4 3.14 27.20 -1.56
CA HIS A 4 3.00 28.66 -1.49
C HIS A 4 4.26 29.35 -0.95
N ILE A 5 5.02 28.69 -0.07
CA ILE A 5 6.29 29.20 0.47
C ILE A 5 7.38 29.13 -0.61
N GLY A 6 7.38 28.05 -1.40
CA GLY A 6 8.33 27.87 -2.49
C GLY A 6 8.16 28.84 -3.66
N LEU A 7 6.92 29.20 -4.02
CA LEU A 7 6.64 30.08 -5.15
C LEU A 7 6.98 31.58 -4.90
N SER A 8 7.24 31.96 -3.64
CA SER A 8 7.59 33.34 -3.25
C SER A 8 9.05 33.69 -3.54
N VAL A 9 9.93 32.68 -3.74
CA VAL A 9 11.36 32.88 -3.92
C VAL A 9 11.72 33.01 -5.40
N ARG A 10 11.81 34.24 -5.91
CA ARG A 10 12.17 34.55 -7.30
C ARG A 10 13.69 34.52 -7.54
N SER A 11 14.34 33.38 -7.29
CA SER A 11 15.78 33.17 -7.53
C SER A 11 16.08 31.73 -7.98
N LEU A 12 17.07 31.55 -8.88
CA LEU A 12 17.52 30.23 -9.36
C LEU A 12 17.95 29.30 -8.21
N GLY A 13 18.56 29.84 -7.13
CA GLY A 13 18.90 29.08 -5.94
C GLY A 13 17.67 28.63 -5.12
N GLY A 14 16.57 29.37 -5.22
CA GLY A 14 15.29 29.01 -4.62
C GLY A 14 14.70 27.74 -5.24
N GLY A 15 14.86 27.54 -6.55
CA GLY A 15 14.38 26.34 -7.25
C GLY A 15 15.03 25.05 -6.75
N PHE A 16 16.36 25.06 -6.57
CA PHE A 16 17.07 23.91 -6.00
C PHE A 16 16.65 23.62 -4.56
N GLY A 17 16.52 24.64 -3.71
CA GLY A 17 16.04 24.48 -2.34
C GLY A 17 14.62 23.90 -2.27
N LEU A 18 13.73 24.37 -3.15
CA LEU A 18 12.36 23.88 -3.27
C LEU A 18 12.32 22.40 -3.66
N PHE A 19 13.18 21.98 -4.60
CA PHE A 19 13.26 20.59 -5.04
C PHE A 19 13.61 19.64 -3.89
N PHE A 20 14.64 19.95 -3.10
CA PHE A 20 15.04 19.09 -1.96
C PHE A 20 13.99 19.05 -0.85
N ILE A 21 13.39 20.21 -0.51
CA ILE A 21 12.33 20.28 0.51
C ILE A 21 11.09 19.50 0.05
N PHE A 22 10.73 19.62 -1.23
CA PHE A 22 9.60 18.89 -1.80
C PHE A 22 9.88 17.38 -1.84
N ALA A 23 11.10 16.97 -2.21
CA ALA A 23 11.49 15.56 -2.21
C ALA A 23 11.40 14.94 -0.80
N ALA A 24 11.89 15.64 0.22
CA ALA A 24 11.78 15.21 1.62
C ALA A 24 10.30 15.14 2.08
N PHE A 25 9.51 16.17 1.74
CA PHE A 25 8.07 16.22 2.08
C PHE A 25 7.28 15.08 1.40
N ALA A 26 7.53 14.82 0.12
CA ALA A 26 6.89 13.76 -0.63
C ALA A 26 7.23 12.39 -0.04
N THR A 27 8.50 12.17 0.30
CA THR A 27 8.97 10.91 0.89
C THR A 27 8.31 10.66 2.24
N LEU A 28 8.26 11.67 3.12
CA LEU A 28 7.58 11.55 4.42
C LEU A 28 6.08 11.31 4.28
N THR A 29 5.43 11.95 3.30
CA THR A 29 4.01 11.75 3.04
C THR A 29 3.72 10.32 2.59
N VAL A 30 4.54 9.77 1.68
CA VAL A 30 4.40 8.38 1.24
C VAL A 30 4.65 7.40 2.39
N ALA A 31 5.75 7.58 3.13
CA ALA A 31 6.14 6.65 4.18
C ALA A 31 5.17 6.66 5.37
N ILE A 32 4.79 7.84 5.87
CA ILE A 32 4.03 7.95 7.12
C ILE A 32 2.53 7.94 6.84
N LEU A 33 2.05 8.87 6.02
CA LEU A 33 0.61 9.04 5.82
C LEU A 33 0.00 7.96 4.92
N LEU A 34 0.73 7.50 3.90
CA LEU A 34 0.21 6.48 2.98
C LEU A 34 0.46 5.06 3.50
N VAL A 35 1.70 4.72 3.88
CA VAL A 35 2.02 3.35 4.31
C VAL A 35 1.55 3.09 5.73
N MET A 36 2.01 3.87 6.72
CA MET A 36 1.73 3.54 8.13
C MET A 36 0.24 3.74 8.47
N GLU A 37 -0.32 4.90 8.17
CA GLU A 37 -1.72 5.19 8.45
C GLU A 37 -2.66 4.44 7.50
N GLY A 38 -2.31 4.33 6.22
CA GLY A 38 -3.13 3.62 5.23
C GLY A 38 -3.21 2.12 5.49
N LEU A 39 -2.12 1.47 5.92
CA LEU A 39 -2.13 0.05 6.30
C LEU A 39 -2.96 -0.20 7.55
N SER A 40 -2.91 0.71 8.54
CA SER A 40 -3.76 0.64 9.73
C SER A 40 -5.25 0.68 9.37
N ALA A 41 -5.66 1.64 8.53
CA ALA A 41 -7.03 1.74 8.03
C ALA A 41 -7.44 0.51 7.19
N PHE A 42 -6.54 -0.01 6.36
CA PHE A 42 -6.77 -1.22 5.57
C PHE A 42 -7.03 -2.45 6.45
N LEU A 43 -6.21 -2.67 7.48
CA LEU A 43 -6.40 -3.80 8.41
C LEU A 43 -7.68 -3.67 9.21
N HIS A 44 -8.06 -2.44 9.59
CA HIS A 44 -9.34 -2.19 10.23
C HIS A 44 -10.51 -2.56 9.29
N ALA A 45 -10.47 -2.12 8.04
CA ALA A 45 -11.47 -2.48 7.04
C ALA A 45 -11.52 -4.01 6.81
N LEU A 46 -10.37 -4.69 6.78
CA LEU A 46 -10.29 -6.15 6.64
C LEU A 46 -10.93 -6.85 7.85
N ARG A 47 -10.67 -6.38 9.07
CA ARG A 47 -11.30 -6.92 10.28
C ARG A 47 -12.82 -6.82 10.21
N LEU A 48 -13.35 -5.67 9.80
CA LEU A 48 -14.80 -5.49 9.64
C LEU A 48 -15.36 -6.46 8.60
N HIS A 49 -14.68 -6.63 7.45
CA HIS A 49 -15.09 -7.61 6.44
C HIS A 49 -15.06 -9.05 6.98
N TRP A 50 -13.99 -9.43 7.66
CA TRP A 50 -13.83 -10.80 8.13
C TRP A 50 -14.75 -11.13 9.31
N ILE A 51 -14.83 -10.27 10.31
CA ILE A 51 -15.57 -10.57 11.55
C ILE A 51 -17.03 -10.15 11.48
N GLU A 52 -17.35 -9.02 10.86
CA GLU A 52 -18.72 -8.50 10.86
C GLU A 52 -19.51 -8.93 9.62
N PHE A 53 -18.87 -8.97 8.44
CA PHE A 53 -19.52 -9.35 7.18
C PHE A 53 -19.51 -10.87 6.94
N GLN A 54 -18.35 -11.55 6.98
CA GLN A 54 -18.29 -12.99 6.69
C GLN A 54 -19.01 -13.84 7.74
N ASN A 55 -19.01 -13.43 9.01
CA ASN A 55 -19.69 -14.16 10.09
C ASN A 55 -21.23 -14.25 9.91
N LYS A 56 -21.83 -13.44 9.02
CA LYS A 56 -23.28 -13.48 8.74
C LYS A 56 -23.67 -14.44 7.61
N PHE A 57 -22.79 -14.69 6.65
CA PHE A 57 -23.16 -15.38 5.40
C PHE A 57 -22.20 -16.50 4.99
N TYR A 58 -20.97 -16.50 5.50
CA TYR A 58 -19.94 -17.46 5.12
C TYR A 58 -19.79 -18.55 6.16
N THR A 59 -20.20 -19.78 5.79
CA THR A 59 -20.23 -20.93 6.70
C THR A 59 -18.85 -21.61 6.86
N GLY A 60 -17.81 -21.13 6.18
CA GLY A 60 -16.43 -21.58 6.40
C GLY A 60 -16.08 -22.98 5.90
N THR A 61 -16.99 -23.66 5.20
CA THR A 61 -16.79 -25.03 4.71
C THR A 61 -16.49 -25.05 3.21
N GLY A 62 -15.62 -25.97 2.80
CA GLY A 62 -15.28 -26.18 1.39
C GLY A 62 -13.90 -26.80 1.21
N PHE A 63 -13.67 -27.37 0.03
CA PHE A 63 -12.34 -27.79 -0.42
C PHE A 63 -11.81 -26.74 -1.39
N LYS A 64 -10.56 -26.29 -1.18
CA LYS A 64 -9.90 -25.41 -2.14
C LYS A 64 -9.71 -26.21 -3.43
N PHE A 65 -10.40 -25.79 -4.49
CA PHE A 65 -10.24 -26.40 -5.80
C PHE A 65 -8.81 -26.13 -6.29
N LEU A 66 -8.00 -27.19 -6.36
CA LEU A 66 -6.72 -27.19 -7.08
C LEU A 66 -6.94 -27.92 -8.40
N PRO A 67 -7.07 -27.19 -9.53
CA PRO A 67 -7.03 -27.83 -10.83
C PRO A 67 -5.64 -28.42 -11.06
N PHE A 68 -5.58 -29.50 -11.84
CA PHE A 68 -4.31 -29.97 -12.38
C PHE A 68 -3.73 -28.88 -13.29
N SER A 69 -2.57 -28.33 -12.90
CA SER A 69 -1.82 -27.32 -13.65
C SER A 69 -0.36 -27.72 -13.74
N PHE A 70 0.29 -27.38 -14.84
CA PHE A 70 1.72 -27.59 -15.04
C PHE A 70 2.59 -26.48 -14.40
N ASP A 71 2.01 -25.61 -13.57
CA ASP A 71 2.74 -24.58 -12.83
C ASP A 71 3.86 -25.16 -11.94
N THR A 72 3.65 -26.35 -11.37
CA THR A 72 4.65 -27.06 -10.57
C THR A 72 5.92 -27.38 -11.38
N ILE A 73 5.76 -27.74 -12.66
CA ILE A 73 6.89 -28.03 -13.57
C ILE A 73 7.61 -26.72 -13.96
N ARG A 74 6.87 -25.62 -14.15
CA ARG A 74 7.42 -24.29 -14.42
C ARG A 74 8.25 -23.75 -13.26
N GLU A 75 7.82 -24.00 -12.03
CA GLU A 75 8.46 -23.49 -10.81
C GLU A 75 9.62 -24.38 -10.33
N GLY A 76 9.85 -25.53 -10.98
CA GLY A 76 10.97 -26.44 -10.67
C GLY A 76 10.87 -27.12 -9.30
N ARG A 77 9.70 -27.08 -8.68
CA ARG A 77 9.44 -27.70 -7.39
C ARG A 77 9.03 -29.16 -7.64
N PHE A 78 9.97 -30.08 -7.53
CA PHE A 78 9.66 -31.51 -7.49
C PHE A 78 8.92 -31.78 -6.19
N ASP A 79 7.69 -32.29 -6.29
CA ASP A 79 6.82 -32.55 -5.15
C ASP A 79 7.51 -33.49 -4.13
N ASP A 80 7.53 -33.10 -2.85
CA ASP A 80 7.60 -34.03 -1.72
C ASP A 80 6.19 -34.59 -1.46
#